data_AF-A0A259IFB5-F1
#
_entry.id   AF-A0A259IFB5-F1
#
_cell.length_a   1.000
_cell.length_b   1.000
_cell.length_c   1.000
_cell.angle_alpha   90.00
_cell.angle_beta   90.00
_cell.angle_gamma   90.00
#
_symmetry.space_group_name_H-M   'P 1'
#
loop_
_entity.id
_entity.type
_entity.pdbx_description
1 polymer ?
#
loop_
_entity_poly.entity_id
_entity_poly.type
_entity_poly.pdbx_seq_one_letter_code
_entity_poly.pdbx_strand_id
1 'polypeptide(L)' 'LNTNRLVRAGDMNIGLQKTGFINAAGRCLVMQARVNNTPLLLVFLDSVGTQSRFADAVRVRDWYEHMPSGEPQAIRRLM' A
#
# COMPACT_ATOMS: atom_id res chain seq x y z
N LEU A 1 -11.48 1.86 -16.99
CA LEU A 1 -11.89 1.33 -15.66
C LEU A 1 -10.63 1.05 -14.83
N ASN A 2 -10.50 1.60 -13.62
CA ASN A 2 -9.29 1.44 -12.80
C ASN A 2 -9.29 0.14 -11.98
N THR A 3 -8.31 -0.75 -12.10
CA THR A 3 -8.27 -2.04 -11.40
C THR A 3 -7.97 -1.95 -9.89
N ASN A 4 -7.52 -0.80 -9.39
CA ASN A 4 -7.38 -0.53 -7.95
C ASN A 4 -8.68 0.07 -7.40
N ARG A 5 -9.37 -0.68 -6.52
CA ARG A 5 -10.62 -0.21 -5.87
C ARG A 5 -10.41 0.97 -4.94
N LEU A 6 -9.22 1.13 -4.36
CA LEU A 6 -8.92 2.20 -3.40
C LEU A 6 -8.95 3.58 -4.06
N VAL A 7 -8.58 3.66 -5.34
CA VAL A 7 -8.70 4.91 -6.13
C VAL A 7 -10.16 5.31 -6.29
N ARG A 8 -11.07 4.33 -6.42
CA ARG A 8 -12.50 4.60 -6.59
C ARG A 8 -13.21 4.91 -5.28
N ALA A 9 -12.72 4.33 -4.18
CA ALA A 9 -13.26 4.58 -2.85
C ALA A 9 -12.97 6.02 -2.39
N GLY A 10 -11.80 6.56 -2.72
CA GLY A 10 -11.43 7.93 -2.35
C GLY A 10 -10.91 8.09 -0.91
N ASP A 11 -10.92 7.02 -0.12
CA ASP A 11 -10.49 7.00 1.29
C ASP A 11 -8.96 7.11 1.48
N MET A 12 -8.19 7.19 0.40
CA MET A 12 -6.74 7.30 0.40
C MET A 12 -6.28 8.32 -0.64
N ASN A 13 -5.36 9.20 -0.26
CA ASN A 13 -4.71 10.11 -1.19
C ASN A 13 -3.64 9.35 -1.99
N ILE A 14 -4.02 8.81 -3.15
CA ILE A 14 -3.16 8.00 -4.03
C ILE A 14 -2.73 8.84 -5.24
N GLY A 15 -1.43 9.05 -5.41
CA GLY A 15 -0.87 9.78 -6.55
C GLY A 15 -0.56 8.90 -7.76
N LEU A 16 -0.02 7.70 -7.53
CA LEU A 16 0.34 6.73 -8.56
C LEU A 16 0.07 5.32 -8.06
N GLN A 17 -0.32 4.40 -8.95
CA GLN A 17 -0.48 3.00 -8.59
C GLN A 17 -0.38 2.06 -9.78
N LYS A 18 -0.09 0.79 -9.46
CA LYS A 18 -0.15 -0.34 -10.37
C LYS A 18 -0.67 -1.58 -9.66
N THR A 19 -1.56 -2.32 -10.30
CA THR A 19 -1.92 -3.69 -9.88
C THR A 19 -1.33 -4.71 -10.85
N GLY A 20 -1.01 -5.91 -10.36
CA GLY A 20 -0.48 -7.01 -11.16
C GLY A 20 -1.05 -8.34 -10.71
N PHE A 21 -1.09 -9.30 -11.62
CA PHE A 21 -1.41 -10.70 -11.32
C PHE A 21 -0.76 -11.60 -12.35
N ILE A 22 -0.04 -12.62 -11.87
CA ILE A 22 0.36 -13.81 -12.64
C ILE A 22 0.27 -15.02 -11.73
N ASN A 23 0.06 -16.21 -12.29
CA ASN A 23 -0.08 -17.43 -11.49
C ASN A 23 1.11 -17.70 -10.56
N ALA A 24 2.33 -17.37 -11.00
CA ALA A 24 3.56 -17.65 -10.24
C ALA A 24 3.87 -16.66 -9.10
N ALA A 25 3.26 -15.46 -9.10
CA ALA A 25 3.59 -14.39 -8.14
C ALA A 25 2.36 -13.87 -7.38
N GLY A 26 1.22 -14.55 -7.52
CA GLY A 26 -0.04 -14.12 -6.94
C GLY A 26 -0.47 -12.73 -7.41
N ARG A 27 -1.14 -11.99 -6.55
CA ARG A 27 -1.64 -10.64 -6.83
C ARG A 27 -0.76 -9.59 -6.18
N CYS A 28 -0.40 -8.57 -6.94
CA CYS A 28 0.49 -7.51 -6.48
C CYS A 28 -0.18 -6.12 -6.56
N LEU A 29 0.23 -5.22 -5.68
CA LEU A 29 -0.16 -3.82 -5.65
C LEU A 29 1.07 -2.96 -5.31
N VAL A 30 1.33 -1.95 -6.11
CA VAL A 30 2.27 -0.87 -5.78
C VAL A 30 1.49 0.44 -5.82
N MET A 31 1.68 1.30 -4.82
CA MET A 31 1.07 2.62 -4.82
C MET A 31 1.89 3.66 -4.05
N GLN A 32 1.88 4.88 -4.56
CA GLN A 32 2.30 6.07 -3.84
C GLN A 32 1.07 6.69 -3.18
N ALA A 33 1.10 6.83 -1.86
CA ALA A 33 0.01 7.43 -1.09
C ALA A 33 0.53 8.47 -0.09
N ARG A 34 -0.33 9.38 0.37
CA ARG A 34 -0.04 10.26 1.51
C ARG A 34 -0.89 9.86 2.71
N VAL A 35 -0.24 9.68 3.86
CA VAL A 35 -0.86 9.34 5.15
C VAL A 35 -0.27 10.25 6.21
N ASN A 36 -1.10 10.98 6.98
CA ASN A 36 -0.65 12.00 7.95
C ASN A 36 0.40 12.96 7.35
N ASN A 37 0.15 13.47 6.14
CA ASN A 37 1.04 14.32 5.35
C ASN A 37 2.40 13.70 4.95
N THR A 38 2.67 12.45 5.33
CA THR A 38 3.87 11.72 4.96
C THR A 38 3.66 11.00 3.62
N PRO A 39 4.54 11.21 2.62
CA PRO A 39 4.50 10.44 1.38
C PRO A 39 5.04 9.02 1.62
N LEU A 40 4.24 8.01 1.30
CA LEU A 40 4.57 6.59 1.42
C LEU A 40 4.58 5.92 0.05
N LEU A 41 5.55 5.03 -0.16
CA LEU A 41 5.54 4.06 -1.25
C LEU A 41 5.21 2.68 -0.66
N LEU A 42 4.06 2.14 -1.02
CA LEU A 42 3.54 0.89 -0.49
C LEU A 42 3.60 -0.20 -1.56
N VAL A 43 4.21 -1.32 -1.23
CA VAL A 43 4.44 -2.47 -2.13
C VAL A 43 3.92 -3.73 -1.45
N PHE A 44 2.94 -4.38 -2.08
CA PHE A 44 2.33 -5.64 -1.64
C PHE A 44 2.53 -6.68 -2.74
N LEU A 45 3.16 -7.80 -2.39
CA LEU A 45 3.49 -8.89 -3.30
C LEU A 45 2.80 -10.18 -2.82
N ASP A 46 2.58 -11.10 -3.76
CA ASP A 46 2.06 -12.45 -3.51
C ASP A 46 0.79 -12.52 -2.64
N SER A 47 -0.12 -11.58 -2.84
CA SER A 47 -1.42 -11.64 -2.15
C SER A 47 -2.26 -12.77 -2.73
N VAL A 48 -2.67 -13.69 -1.86
CA VAL A 48 -3.46 -14.88 -2.22
C VAL A 48 -4.86 -14.52 -2.74
N GLY A 49 -5.60 -13.69 -1.99
CA GLY A 49 -6.99 -13.36 -2.30
C GLY A 49 -7.15 -12.16 -3.24
N THR A 50 -8.25 -12.15 -4.00
CA THR A 50 -8.59 -11.03 -4.90
C THR A 50 -8.67 -9.68 -4.19
N GLN A 51 -9.08 -9.67 -2.93
CA GLN A 51 -9.19 -8.45 -2.11
C GLN A 51 -8.02 -8.23 -1.16
N SER A 52 -7.15 -9.24 -0.96
CA SER A 52 -6.13 -9.24 0.09
C SER A 52 -5.20 -8.04 -0.02
N ARG A 53 -4.60 -7.80 -1.20
CA ARG A 53 -3.71 -6.64 -1.42
C ARG A 53 -4.32 -5.28 -1.07
N PHE A 54 -5.65 -5.13 -1.24
CA PHE A 54 -6.34 -3.87 -0.91
C PHE A 54 -6.63 -3.78 0.59
N ALA A 55 -7.02 -4.90 1.21
CA ALA A 55 -7.21 -4.96 2.65
C ALA A 55 -5.87 -4.76 3.40
N ASP A 56 -4.78 -5.31 2.88
CA ASP A 56 -3.43 -5.13 3.43
C ASP A 56 -3.01 -3.66 3.33
N ALA A 57 -3.27 -2.99 2.20
CA ALA A 57 -3.03 -1.56 2.03
C ALA A 57 -3.78 -0.68 3.03
N VAL A 58 -5.06 -1.00 3.29
CA VAL A 58 -5.85 -0.32 4.32
C VAL A 58 -5.29 -0.60 5.71
N ARG A 59 -4.96 -1.85 6.04
CA ARG A 59 -4.37 -2.20 7.34
C ARG A 59 -3.03 -1.52 7.59
N VAL A 60 -2.17 -1.40 6.58
CA VAL A 60 -0.88 -0.67 6.70
C VAL A 60 -1.10 0.83 6.87
N ARG A 61 -2.05 1.43 6.14
CA ARG A 61 -2.44 2.82 6.36
C ARG A 61 -2.89 3.02 7.80
N ASP A 62 -3.85 2.23 8.27
CA ASP A 62 -4.42 2.37 9.61
C ASP A 62 -3.34 2.19 10.67
N TRP A 63 -2.46 1.19 10.51
CA TRP A 63 -1.31 0.99 11.39
C TRP A 63 -0.38 2.21 11.41
N TYR A 64 -0.08 2.80 10.25
CA TYR A 64 0.78 3.98 10.15
C TYR A 64 0.12 5.23 10.75
N GLU A 65 -1.20 5.40 10.58
CA GLU A 65 -1.95 6.53 11.14
C GLU A 65 -1.95 6.55 12.67
N HIS A 66 -1.97 5.38 13.30
CA HIS A 66 -2.00 5.22 14.75
C HIS A 66 -0.61 5.06 15.37
N MET A 67 0.46 5.06 14.55
CA MET A 67 1.82 5.05 15.07
C MET A 67 2.07 6.36 15.83
N PRO A 68 2.58 6.32 17.08
CA PRO A 68 3.00 7.53 17.78
C PRO A 68 3.96 8.30 16.87
N SER A 69 3.89 9.62 16.85
CA SER A 69 4.74 10.51 16.03
C SER A 69 6.21 10.43 16.47
N GLY A 70 6.85 9.29 16.21
CA GLY A 70 8.28 9.10 16.15
C GLY A 70 8.61 8.85 14.69
N GLU A 71 9.65 9.53 14.20
CA GLU A 71 10.29 9.22 12.92
C GLU A 71 10.36 7.69 12.74
N PRO A 72 9.87 7.13 11.61
CA PRO A 72 10.12 5.74 11.30
C PRO A 72 11.63 5.51 11.40
N GLN A 73 12.09 4.73 12.39
CA GLN A 73 13.50 4.40 12.48
C GLN A 73 13.86 3.71 11.17
N ALA A 74 14.65 4.38 10.34
CA ALA A 74 15.12 3.80 9.10
C ALA A 74 15.75 2.46 9.46
N ILE A 75 15.12 1.36 9.00
CA ILE A 75 15.77 0.05 9.00
C ILE A 75 17.07 0.29 8.25
N ARG A 76 18.19 0.17 8.97
CA ARG A 76 19.54 0.48 8.48
C ARG A 76 19.63 0.04 7.02
N ARG A 77 20.07 0.95 6.14
CA ARG A 77 20.38 0.63 4.73
C ARG A 77 21.12 -0.71 4.75
N LEU A 78 20.55 -1.72 4.09
CA LEU A 78 21.29 -2.91 3.72
C LEU A 78 22.44 -2.40 2.85
N MET A 79 23.61 -2.29 3.44
CA MET A 79 24.88 -2.02 2.78
C MET A 79 25.73 -3.27 2.92
#